data_AF-A0A6N2YNH7-F1
#
_entry.id   AF-A0A6N2YNH7-F1
#
_cell.length_a   1.000
_cell.length_b   1.000
_cell.length_c   1.000
_cell.angle_alpha   90.00
_cell.angle_beta   90.00
_cell.angle_gamma   90.00
#
_symmetry.space_group_name_H-M   'P 1'
#
loop_
_entity.id
_entity.type
_entity.pdbx_description
1 polymer ?
#
loop_
_entity_poly.entity_id
_entity_poly.type
_entity_poly.pdbx_seq_one_letter_code
_entity_poly.pdbx_strand_id
1 'polypeptide(L)' 'MKYKYMEKQVEGAKALAEKYPHMQTHQDIYKEHVEVLEKAKAFDRIKEMIDDQQVEGEPDSEVLSKIRYKVSEVEDENND' A
#
# COMPACT_ATOMS: atom_id res chain seq x y z
N MET A 1 10.93 10.02 4.72
CA MET A 1 11.47 9.20 5.84
C MET A 1 10.52 8.07 6.25
N LYS A 2 9.20 8.29 6.31
CA LYS A 2 8.22 7.34 6.87
C LYS A 2 8.37 5.90 6.35
N TYR A 3 8.61 5.73 5.04
CA TYR A 3 8.73 4.41 4.41
C TYR A 3 10.16 3.98 4.06
N LYS A 4 11.19 4.69 4.56
CA LYS A 4 12.59 4.49 4.14
C LYS A 4 13.07 3.04 4.25
N TYR A 5 12.63 2.31 5.28
CA TYR A 5 13.01 0.91 5.47
C TYR A 5 12.25 -0.04 4.54
N MET A 6 10.97 0.24 4.28
CA MET A 6 10.16 -0.54 3.33
C MET A 6 10.65 -0.33 1.89
N GLU A 7 10.99 0.91 1.52
CA GLU A 7 11.61 1.22 0.21
C GLU A 7 12.92 0.45 0.01
N LYS A 8 13.76 0.37 1.05
CA LYS A 8 14.98 -0.45 1.01
C LYS A 8 14.70 -1.95 0.89
N GLN A 9 13.65 -2.46 1.53
CA GLN A 9 13.25 -3.87 1.40
C GLN A 9 12.77 -4.17 -0.02
N VAL A 10 11.98 -3.27 -0.62
CA VAL A 10 11.54 -3.37 -2.02
C VAL A 10 12.73 -3.37 -2.97
N GLU A 11 13.69 -2.43 -2.81
CA GLU A 11 14.89 -2.37 -3.63
C GLU A 11 15.74 -3.64 -3.51
N GLY A 12 15.93 -4.16 -2.29
CA GLY A 12 16.66 -5.39 -2.04
C GLY A 12 15.99 -6.62 -2.65
N ALA A 13 14.67 -6.74 -2.48
CA ALA A 13 13.87 -7.82 -3.06
C ALA A 13 13.88 -7.75 -4.59
N LYS A 14 13.78 -6.54 -5.17
CA LYS A 14 13.88 -6.30 -6.62
C LYS A 14 15.23 -6.78 -7.15
N ALA A 15 16.33 -6.42 -6.50
CA ALA A 15 17.66 -6.84 -6.92
C ALA A 15 17.82 -8.37 -6.89
N LEU A 16 17.23 -9.05 -5.90
CA LEU A 16 17.22 -10.52 -5.85
C LEU A 16 16.34 -11.14 -6.95
N ALA A 17 15.16 -10.58 -7.20
CA ALA A 17 14.25 -11.01 -8.25
C ALA A 17 14.89 -10.87 -9.65
N GLU A 18 15.58 -9.74 -9.91
CA GLU A 18 16.28 -9.50 -11.18
C GLU A 18 17.50 -10.41 -11.34
N LYS A 19 18.24 -10.68 -10.25
CA LYS A 19 19.41 -11.55 -10.27
C LYS A 19 19.05 -13.03 -10.48
N TYR A 20 17.90 -13.45 -9.96
CA TYR A 20 17.42 -14.84 -10.02
C TYR A 20 16.01 -14.91 -10.62
N PRO A 21 15.85 -14.58 -11.92
CA PRO A 21 14.52 -14.45 -12.55
C PRO A 21 13.76 -15.78 -12.65
N HIS A 22 14.48 -16.91 -12.56
CA HIS A 22 13.91 -18.26 -12.61
C HIS A 22 13.41 -18.75 -11.25
N MET A 23 13.72 -18.04 -10.15
CA MET A 23 13.26 -18.42 -8.81
C MET A 23 11.97 -17.66 -8.48
N GLN A 24 10.85 -18.37 -8.53
CA GLN A 24 9.52 -17.83 -8.25
C GLN A 24 9.46 -17.14 -6.88
N THR A 25 10.07 -17.74 -5.86
CA THR A 25 10.12 -17.19 -4.50
C THR A 25 10.66 -15.76 -4.44
N HIS A 26 11.67 -15.40 -5.24
CA HIS A 26 12.18 -14.03 -5.25
C HIS A 26 11.23 -13.05 -5.92
N GLN A 27 10.49 -13.49 -6.94
CA GLN A 27 9.45 -12.69 -7.58
C GLN A 27 8.29 -12.44 -6.61
N ASP A 28 7.87 -13.47 -5.88
CA ASP A 28 6.77 -13.38 -4.92
C ASP A 28 7.12 -12.45 -3.76
N ILE A 29 8.32 -12.60 -3.18
CA ILE A 29 8.82 -11.71 -2.12
C ILE A 29 8.88 -10.26 -2.60
N TYR A 30 9.33 -10.01 -3.83
CA TYR A 30 9.34 -8.66 -4.39
C TYR A 30 7.93 -8.08 -4.52
N LYS A 31 6.98 -8.86 -5.06
CA LYS A 31 5.57 -8.43 -5.17
C LYS A 31 4.97 -8.11 -3.81
N GLU A 32 5.14 -8.99 -2.82
CA GLU A 32 4.64 -8.79 -1.45
C GLU A 32 5.19 -7.50 -0.84
N HIS A 33 6.49 -7.23 -0.96
CA HIS A 33 7.08 -6.00 -0.43
C HIS A 33 6.54 -4.73 -1.13
N VAL A 34 6.27 -4.78 -2.43
CA VAL A 34 5.65 -3.66 -3.17
C VAL A 34 4.22 -3.44 -2.67
N GLU A 35 3.43 -4.50 -2.57
CA GLU A 35 2.04 -4.46 -2.13
C GLU A 35 1.90 -3.89 -0.70
N VAL A 36 2.72 -4.38 0.24
CA VAL A 36 2.75 -3.86 1.62
C VAL A 36 3.09 -2.37 1.66
N LEU A 37 4.03 -1.91 0.82
CA LEU A 37 4.39 -0.50 0.73
C LEU A 37 3.25 0.36 0.19
N GLU A 38 2.54 -0.12 -0.82
CA GLU A 38 1.39 0.59 -1.42
C GLU A 38 0.20 0.64 -0.46
N LYS A 39 -0.12 -0.47 0.20
CA LYS A 39 -1.16 -0.54 1.25
C LYS A 39 -0.82 0.40 2.43
N ALA A 40 0.44 0.45 2.87
CA ALA A 40 0.86 1.39 3.92
C ALA A 40 0.68 2.86 3.52
N LYS A 41 1.02 3.22 2.27
CA LYS A 41 0.81 4.57 1.73
C LYS A 41 -0.67 4.92 1.58
N ALA A 42 -1.49 3.96 1.16
CA ALA A 42 -2.93 4.16 1.05
C ALA A 42 -3.57 4.35 2.43
N PHE A 43 -3.18 3.53 3.42
CA PHE A 43 -3.66 3.65 4.79
C PHE A 43 -3.35 5.01 5.40
N ASP A 44 -2.13 5.52 5.21
CA ASP A 44 -1.75 6.83 5.72
C ASP A 44 -2.54 7.97 5.07
N ARG A 45 -2.85 7.87 3.76
CA ARG A 45 -3.74 8.84 3.09
C ARG A 45 -5.16 8.77 3.63
N ILE A 46 -5.69 7.57 3.88
CA ILE A 46 -6.99 7.39 4.51
C ILE A 46 -7.00 8.03 5.90
N LYS A 47 -5.92 7.85 6.67
CA LYS A 47 -5.78 8.47 7.97
C LYS A 47 -5.77 9.99 7.89
N GLU A 48 -5.01 10.58 6.96
CA GLU A 48 -5.01 12.04 6.73
C GLU A 48 -6.42 12.55 6.40
N MET A 49 -7.17 11.84 5.55
CA MET A 49 -8.56 12.22 5.18
C MET A 49 -9.53 12.17 6.36
N ILE A 50 -9.33 11.23 7.29
CA ILE A 50 -10.14 11.13 8.51
C ILE A 50 -9.72 12.19 9.53
N ASP A 51 -8.42 12.37 9.74
CA ASP A 51 -7.87 13.34 10.70
C ASP A 51 -8.26 14.78 10.30
N ASP A 52 -8.29 15.10 8.99
CA ASP A 52 -8.77 16.38 8.47
C ASP A 52 -10.27 16.62 8.78
N GLN A 53 -11.08 15.57 8.93
CA GLN A 53 -12.49 15.66 9.28
C GLN A 53 -12.79 15.62 10.79
N GLN A 54 -11.88 15.09 11.62
CA GLN A 54 -12.08 15.07 13.09
C GLN A 54 -12.13 16.47 13.72
N VAL A 55 -11.76 17.53 12.99
CA VAL A 55 -11.98 18.92 13.41
C VAL A 55 -13.46 19.33 13.30
N GLU A 56 -14.28 18.63 12.50
CA GLU A 56 -15.69 19.00 12.23
C GLU A 56 -16.76 17.96 12.65
N GLY A 57 -16.42 16.71 13.00
CA GLY A 57 -17.38 15.72 13.52
C GLY A 57 -17.26 14.31 12.92
N GLU A 58 -18.40 13.65 12.68
CA GLU A 58 -18.45 12.38 11.93
C GLU A 58 -18.01 12.61 10.48
N PRO A 59 -17.22 11.70 9.87
CA PRO A 59 -16.78 11.84 8.50
C PRO A 59 -17.97 11.85 7.52
N ASP A 60 -18.03 12.84 6.64
CA ASP A 60 -19.12 12.99 5.69
C ASP A 60 -19.14 11.88 4.62
N SER A 61 -20.27 11.76 3.90
CA SER A 61 -20.46 10.74 2.87
C SER A 61 -19.48 10.86 1.69
N GLU A 62 -18.94 12.06 1.44
CA GLU A 62 -17.96 12.29 0.39
C GLU A 62 -16.61 11.68 0.75
N VAL A 63 -16.14 11.89 1.98
CA VAL A 63 -14.88 11.29 2.46
C VAL A 63 -15.01 9.79 2.60
N LEU A 64 -16.14 9.26 3.06
CA LEU A 64 -16.38 7.82 3.05
C LEU A 64 -16.30 7.23 1.63
N SER A 65 -16.78 7.96 0.62
CA SER A 65 -16.66 7.56 -0.79
C SER A 65 -15.21 7.57 -1.27
N LYS A 66 -14.44 8.61 -0.92
CA LYS A 66 -13.01 8.70 -1.26
C LYS A 66 -12.17 7.63 -0.56
N ILE A 67 -12.45 7.32 0.71
CA ILE A 67 -11.81 6.22 1.44
C ILE A 67 -12.07 4.90 0.73
N ARG A 68 -13.33 4.63 0.35
CA ARG A 68 -13.69 3.41 -0.39
C ARG A 68 -12.93 3.30 -1.71
N TYR A 69 -12.83 4.39 -2.46
CA TYR A 69 -12.03 4.44 -3.69
C TYR A 69 -10.55 4.14 -3.40
N LYS A 70 -9.98 4.77 -2.36
CA LYS A 70 -8.59 4.57 -1.98
C LYS A 70 -8.27 3.14 -1.55
N VAL A 71 -9.22 2.48 -0.89
CA VAL A 71 -9.13 1.05 -0.56
C VAL A 71 -9.16 0.20 -1.82
N SER A 72 -10.07 0.50 -2.76
CA SER A 72 -10.16 -0.26 -4.02
C SER A 72 -8.90 -0.20 -4.91
N GLU A 73 -8.08 0.85 -4.78
CA GLU A 73 -6.80 0.94 -5.50
C GLU A 73 -5.72 -0.03 -5.00
N VAL A 74 -5.90 -0.58 -3.80
CA VAL A 74 -4.94 -1.49 -3.15
C VAL A 74 -5.57 -2.82 -2.75
N GLU A 75 -6.84 -3.05 -3.08
CA GLU A 75 -7.48 -4.36 -2.95
C GLU A 75 -6.93 -5.29 -4.03
N ASP A 76 -6.58 -6.50 -3.63
CA ASP A 76 -6.15 -7.54 -4.56
C ASP A 76 -7.35 -7.94 -5.43
N GLU A 77 -7.16 -8.01 -6.75
CA GLU A 77 -8.19 -8.51 -7.69
C GLU A 77 -8.61 -9.98 -7.40
N ASN A 78 -7.91 -10.67 -6.50
CA ASN A 78 -8.17 -12.06 -6.13
C ASN A 78 -8.87 -12.14 -4.77
N ASN A 79 -10.17 -11.88 -4.77
CA ASN A 79 -11.08 -12.26 -3.69
C ASN A 79 -12.10 -13.31 -4.21
N ASP A 80 -11.60 -14.25 -5.03
CA ASP A 80 -12.30 -15.44 -5.52
C ASP A 80 -11.88 -16.69 -4.74
#